data_AF-A0A8T1BC29-F1
#
_entry.id   AF-A0A8T1BC29-F1
#
_cell.length_a   1.000
_cell.length_b   1.000
_cell.length_c   1.000
_cell.angle_alpha   90.00
_cell.angle_beta   90.00
_cell.angle_gamma   90.00
#
_symmetry.space_group_name_H-M   'P 1'
#
loop_
_entity.id
_entity.type
_entity.pdbx_description
1 polymer ?
#
loop_
_entity_poly.entity_id
_entity_poly.type
_entity_poly.pdbx_seq_one_letter_code
_entity_poly.pdbx_strand_id
1 'polypeptide(L)'
;MDNEANKQKPTSSRPWTPATRSTAVIDYISSGKIELVTNLSEGTYREELTSEYNIHHAAVAFGVSLINNIKCALLFAQKVRKVEI
;
A
#
# COMPACT_ATOMS: atom_id res chain seq x y z
N MET A 1 -8.33 -11.10 -44.65
CA MET A 1 -7.16 -11.49 -43.85
C MET A 1 -6.70 -10.26 -43.09
N ASP A 2 -6.93 -10.02 -41.81
CA ASP A 2 -7.80 -10.59 -40.79
C ASP A 2 -8.06 -9.47 -39.78
N ASN A 3 -9.24 -9.51 -39.20
CA ASN A 3 -9.72 -8.61 -38.17
C ASN A 3 -9.23 -9.17 -36.83
N GLU A 4 -8.49 -8.41 -36.03
CA GLU A 4 -8.26 -8.81 -34.64
C GLU A 4 -8.41 -7.63 -33.69
N ALA A 5 -9.53 -7.69 -32.98
CA ALA A 5 -9.89 -6.80 -31.90
C ALA A 5 -9.05 -7.06 -30.65
N ASN A 6 -9.01 -6.04 -29.78
CA ASN A 6 -8.99 -6.16 -28.31
C ASN A 6 -7.60 -6.44 -27.68
N LYS A 7 -7.06 -5.65 -26.74
CA LYS A 7 -7.68 -5.11 -25.52
C LYS A 7 -7.00 -3.81 -25.07
N GLN A 8 -7.78 -2.74 -24.91
CA GLN A 8 -7.40 -1.66 -23.99
C GLN A 8 -7.32 -2.22 -22.57
N LYS A 9 -6.15 -2.16 -21.94
CA LYS A 9 -6.03 -2.21 -20.48
C LYS A 9 -6.17 -0.77 -19.97
N PRO A 10 -7.08 -0.45 -19.03
CA PRO A 10 -7.16 0.90 -18.50
C PRO A 10 -5.98 1.11 -17.55
N THR A 11 -4.84 1.53 -18.10
CA THR A 11 -3.75 2.08 -17.30
C THR A 11 -4.03 3.56 -17.10
N SER A 12 -4.79 3.90 -16.04
CA SER A 12 -4.89 5.28 -15.56
C SER A 12 -3.53 5.71 -15.00
N SER A 13 -2.61 6.10 -15.88
CA SER A 13 -1.26 6.53 -15.54
C SER A 13 -1.31 7.93 -14.91
N ARG A 14 -1.64 8.01 -13.62
CA ARG A 14 -1.24 9.17 -12.83
C ARG A 14 0.28 9.12 -12.63
N PRO A 15 0.99 10.25 -12.69
CA PRO A 15 2.43 10.29 -12.44
C PRO A 15 2.74 9.70 -11.05
N TRP A 16 3.58 8.68 -11.04
CA TRP A 16 3.97 7.91 -9.87
C TRP A 16 5.00 8.68 -9.04
N THR A 17 4.53 9.56 -8.16
CA THR A 17 5.37 10.31 -7.20
C THR A 17 5.06 9.88 -5.77
N PRO A 18 5.96 10.13 -4.78
CA PRO A 18 5.69 9.85 -3.36
C PRO A 18 4.38 10.47 -2.85
N ALA A 19 4.09 11.71 -3.26
CA ALA A 19 2.85 12.40 -2.90
C ALA A 19 1.59 11.77 -3.53
N THR A 20 1.68 11.30 -4.78
CA THR A 20 0.56 10.59 -5.43
C THR A 20 0.32 9.22 -4.78
N ARG A 21 1.39 8.55 -4.31
CA ARG A 21 1.30 7.25 -3.60
C ARG A 21 0.57 7.37 -2.26
N SER A 22 0.93 8.35 -1.43
CA SER A 22 0.34 8.52 -0.10
C SER A 22 -1.16 8.79 -0.17
N THR A 23 -1.57 9.69 -1.06
CA THR A 23 -2.98 10.05 -1.26
C THR A 23 -3.81 8.82 -1.67
N ALA A 24 -3.31 8.03 -2.63
CA ALA A 24 -4.01 6.82 -3.06
C ALA A 24 -4.14 5.79 -1.93
N VAL A 25 -3.09 5.56 -1.14
CA VAL A 25 -3.13 4.60 -0.02
C VAL A 25 -4.13 5.05 1.05
N ILE A 26 -4.17 6.33 1.38
CA ILE A 26 -5.12 6.90 2.35
C ILE A 26 -6.57 6.72 1.85
N ASP A 27 -6.83 6.89 0.55
CA ASP A 27 -8.14 6.63 -0.04
C ASP A 27 -8.55 5.15 0.14
N TYR A 28 -7.62 4.20 -0.03
CA TYR A 28 -7.90 2.78 0.20
C TYR A 28 -8.16 2.46 1.67
N ILE A 29 -7.36 3.02 2.59
CA ILE A 29 -7.54 2.88 4.05
C ILE A 29 -8.93 3.39 4.46
N SER A 30 -9.26 4.63 4.07
CA SER A 30 -10.51 5.28 4.45
C SER A 30 -11.75 4.62 3.84
N SER A 31 -11.60 3.98 2.66
CA SER A 31 -12.68 3.23 2.03
C SER A 31 -13.00 1.88 2.70
N GLY A 32 -12.20 1.44 3.68
CA GLY A 32 -12.38 0.15 4.37
C GLY A 32 -12.08 -1.07 3.48
N LYS A 33 -11.43 -0.87 2.33
CA LYS A 33 -11.11 -1.95 1.38
C LYS A 33 -9.88 -2.77 1.77
N ILE A 34 -9.13 -2.33 2.78
CA ILE A 34 -7.94 -3.02 3.27
C ILE A 34 -7.98 -3.14 4.80
N GLU A 35 -7.53 -4.27 5.30
CA GLU A 35 -7.51 -4.59 6.74
C GLU A 35 -6.09 -4.52 7.34
N LEU A 36 -5.07 -4.49 6.47
CA LEU A 36 -3.66 -4.45 6.85
C LEU A 36 -2.84 -3.55 5.90
N VAL A 37 -2.04 -2.67 6.50
CA VAL A 37 -1.00 -1.89 5.84
C VAL A 37 0.37 -2.40 6.29
N THR A 38 1.24 -2.76 5.35
CA THR A 38 2.66 -2.99 5.63
C THR A 38 3.46 -1.85 5.03
N ASN A 39 3.97 -0.95 5.88
CA ASN A 39 4.74 0.23 5.45
C ASN A 39 6.16 0.18 6.04
N LEU A 40 7.10 -0.38 5.28
CA LEU A 40 8.50 -0.51 5.69
C LEU A 40 9.30 0.64 5.10
N SER A 41 9.70 1.59 5.95
CA SER A 41 10.49 2.75 5.54
C SER A 41 11.97 2.56 5.83
N GLU A 42 12.79 3.12 4.94
CA GLU A 42 14.24 3.28 5.13
C GLU A 42 14.59 4.69 5.68
N GLY A 43 13.61 5.59 5.83
CA GLY A 43 13.70 6.82 6.63
C GLY A 43 14.68 7.90 6.14
N THR A 44 15.09 7.89 4.87
CA THR A 44 16.17 8.76 4.38
C THR A 44 15.71 10.10 3.80
N TYR A 45 14.45 10.23 3.35
CA TYR A 45 13.97 11.44 2.67
C TYR A 45 12.79 12.12 3.38
N ARG A 46 12.82 13.45 3.49
CA ARG A 46 11.81 14.24 4.24
C ARG A 46 10.38 14.11 3.70
N GLU A 47 10.20 14.06 2.39
CA GLU A 47 8.88 13.87 1.78
C GLU A 47 8.32 12.47 2.07
N GLU A 48 9.19 11.47 2.16
CA GLU A 48 8.82 10.10 2.52
C GLU A 48 8.38 10.04 3.98
N LEU A 49 9.09 10.69 4.90
CA LEU A 49 8.69 10.79 6.31
C LEU A 49 7.30 11.41 6.49
N THR A 50 6.99 12.45 5.71
CA THR A 50 5.68 13.13 5.77
C THR A 50 4.57 12.23 5.21
N SER A 51 4.85 11.56 4.08
CA SER A 51 3.94 10.58 3.48
C SER A 51 3.65 9.41 4.41
N GLU A 52 4.68 8.86 5.05
CA GLU A 52 4.57 7.73 5.97
C GLU A 52 3.81 8.08 7.24
N TYR A 53 4.04 9.27 7.79
CA TYR A 53 3.25 9.76 8.91
C TYR A 53 1.77 9.80 8.58
N ASN A 54 1.40 10.31 7.40
CA ASN A 54 0.00 10.38 6.97
C ASN A 54 -0.62 8.98 6.80
N ILE A 55 0.15 8.02 6.26
CA ILE A 55 -0.30 6.63 6.12
C ILE A 55 -0.49 5.99 7.51
N HIS A 56 0.45 6.19 8.43
CA HIS A 56 0.35 5.67 9.78
C HIS A 56 -0.84 6.26 10.54
N HIS A 57 -1.04 7.58 10.43
CA HIS A 57 -2.15 8.27 11.05
C HIS A 57 -3.50 7.78 10.50
N ALA A 58 -3.62 7.63 9.18
CA ALA A 58 -4.83 7.10 8.55
C ALA A 58 -5.12 5.67 9.02
N ALA A 59 -4.12 4.77 9.02
CA ALA A 59 -4.31 3.39 9.45
C ALA A 59 -4.85 3.31 10.89
N VAL A 60 -4.26 4.09 11.81
CA VAL A 60 -4.73 4.17 13.21
C VAL A 60 -6.14 4.76 13.29
N ALA A 61 -6.42 5.84 12.57
CA ALA A 61 -7.71 6.52 12.60
C ALA A 61 -8.87 5.65 12.11
N PHE A 62 -8.63 4.81 11.09
CA PHE A 62 -9.63 3.91 10.51
C PHE A 62 -9.59 2.50 11.09
N GLY A 63 -8.78 2.24 12.12
CA GLY A 63 -8.70 0.93 12.78
C GLY A 63 -8.07 -0.18 11.92
N VAL A 64 -7.29 0.20 10.91
CA VAL A 64 -6.59 -0.73 10.01
C VAL A 64 -5.27 -1.16 10.66
N SER A 65 -4.97 -2.46 10.63
CA SER A 65 -3.73 -2.99 11.20
C SER A 65 -2.52 -2.42 10.46
N LEU A 66 -1.44 -2.10 11.18
CA LEU A 66 -0.22 -1.53 10.61
C LEU A 66 1.02 -2.32 11.04
N ILE A 67 1.83 -2.73 10.06
CA ILE A 67 3.17 -3.27 10.27
C ILE A 67 4.18 -2.30 9.68
N ASN A 68 4.98 -1.66 10.53
CA ASN A 68 6.02 -0.71 10.13
C ASN A 68 7.45 -1.18 10.48
N ASN A 69 7.58 -2.39 11.02
CA ASN A 69 8.85 -2.97 11.43
C ASN A 69 9.18 -4.20 10.57
N ILE A 70 10.39 -4.24 10.01
CA ILE A 70 10.84 -5.32 9.12
C ILE A 70 10.82 -6.70 9.80
N LYS A 71 11.15 -6.78 11.10
CA LYS A 71 11.12 -8.05 11.84
C LYS A 71 9.69 -8.54 12.01
N CYS A 72 8.74 -7.64 12.31
CA CYS A 72 7.33 -7.97 12.40
C CYS A 72 6.78 -8.42 11.04
N ALA A 73 7.14 -7.73 9.95
CA ALA A 73 6.75 -8.12 8.60
C ALA A 73 7.29 -9.51 8.22
N LEU A 74 8.55 -9.80 8.55
CA LEU A 74 9.16 -11.10 8.30
C LEU A 74 8.47 -12.22 9.09
N LEU A 75 8.24 -12.01 10.39
CA LEU A 75 7.53 -12.96 11.23
C LEU A 75 6.10 -13.20 10.74
N PHE A 76 5.40 -12.13 10.36
CA PHE A 76 4.06 -12.21 9.78
C PHE A 76 4.06 -13.04 8.48
N ALA A 77 4.93 -12.72 7.53
CA ALA A 77 5.02 -13.44 6.26
C ALA A 77 5.39 -14.92 6.44
N GLN A 78 6.29 -15.24 7.38
CA GLN A 78 6.65 -16.62 7.70
C GLN A 78 5.47 -17.40 8.30
N LYS A 79 4.65 -16.74 9.12
CA LYS A 79 3.48 -17.37 9.74
C LYS A 79 2.34 -17.54 8.74
N VAL A 80 2.00 -16.50 7.97
CA VAL A 80 0.98 -16.57 6.91
C VAL A 80 1.30 -17.66 5.90
N ARG A 81 2.57 -17.82 5.47
CA ARG A 81 2.97 -18.89 4.54
C ARG A 81 2.73 -20.30 5.09
N LYS A 82 2.87 -20.49 6.40
CA LYS A 82 2.66 -21.80 7.04
C LYS A 82 1.19 -22.08 7.34
N VAL A 83 0.32 -21.09 7.24
CA VAL A 83 -1.12 -21.26 7.34
C VAL A 83 -1.61 -21.66 5.95
N GLU A 84 -1.57 -22.97 5.66
CA GLU A 84 -2.47 -23.52 4.63
C GLU A 84 -3.89 -23.44 5.23
N ILE A 85 -4.77 -22.70 4.56
CA ILE A 85 -6.21 -22.59 4.90
C ILE A 85 -6.94 -23.73 4.21
#